data_AF-A0A0H4WNM4-F1
#
_entry.id   AF-A0A0H4WNM4-F1
#
_cell.length_a   1.000
_cell.length_b   1.000
_cell.length_c   1.000
_cell.angle_alpha   90.00
_cell.angle_beta   90.00
_cell.angle_gamma   90.00
#
_symmetry.space_group_name_H-M   'P 1'
#
loop_
_entity.id
_entity.type
_entity.pdbx_description
1 polymer ?
#
loop_
_entity_poly.entity_id
_entity_poly.type
_entity_poly.pdbx_seq_one_letter_code
_entity_poly.pdbx_strand_id
1 'polypeptide(L)'
;MNTNVRLKVAYKTPQSLVGEYTRSVGLGGVTLETRRSLPLGTRFTFELHAGGMPRPVEVLGEVVQVIPQEEARRFLLTVRYGVSEDRSALDAILQRIYSSDEQAGLRRFPRLPLYLRAIEAAPLSPAFVVRDISRGGVGLEVQAPALPRQVKVGTPFLLEMDFREGPMMLHGEVAWTSSVPRKSTGTVTPGFGATFGRLRPEMQQRLDGLLSLATLPPVPWKARVSFGMEAVARMP
;
A
#
# COMPACT_ATOMS: atom_id res chain seq x y z
N MET A 1 -24.39 -24.51 -8.41
CA MET A 1 -23.49 -24.90 -7.30
C MET A 1 -22.48 -23.79 -7.12
N ASN A 2 -22.43 -23.13 -5.96
CA ASN A 2 -21.42 -22.11 -5.68
C ASN A 2 -20.11 -22.80 -5.32
N THR A 3 -19.18 -22.87 -6.27
CA THR A 3 -17.81 -23.31 -6.00
C THR A 3 -17.15 -22.29 -5.08
N ASN A 4 -16.68 -22.74 -3.92
CA ASN A 4 -15.89 -21.92 -3.00
C ASN A 4 -14.45 -22.47 -3.01
N VAL A 5 -13.50 -21.63 -3.39
CA VAL A 5 -12.08 -21.98 -3.49
C VAL A 5 -11.32 -21.32 -2.35
N ARG A 6 -10.51 -22.09 -1.62
CA ARG A 6 -9.70 -21.58 -0.52
C ARG A 6 -8.22 -21.62 -0.90
N LEU A 7 -7.55 -20.47 -0.82
CA LEU A 7 -6.13 -20.33 -1.12
C LEU A 7 -5.38 -19.88 0.12
N LYS A 8 -4.38 -20.65 0.53
CA LYS A 8 -3.50 -20.33 1.66
C LYS A 8 -2.23 -19.67 1.15
N VAL A 9 -1.89 -18.51 1.69
CA VAL A 9 -0.67 -17.79 1.35
C VAL A 9 0.09 -17.51 2.64
N ALA A 10 1.35 -17.92 2.70
CA ALA A 10 2.18 -17.77 3.88
C ALA A 10 3.24 -16.67 3.68
N TYR A 11 3.29 -15.73 4.61
CA TYR A 11 4.29 -14.67 4.68
C TYR A 11 5.20 -14.89 5.88
N LYS A 12 6.48 -14.58 5.70
CA LYS A 12 7.49 -14.73 6.76
C LYS A 12 7.22 -13.80 7.94
N THR A 13 6.74 -12.58 7.69
CA THR A 13 6.55 -11.55 8.71
C THR A 13 5.17 -10.88 8.61
N PRO A 14 4.65 -10.35 9.72
CA PRO A 14 3.46 -9.48 9.74
C PRO A 14 3.56 -8.33 8.72
N GLN A 15 4.71 -7.68 8.63
CA GLN A 15 4.93 -6.54 7.72
C GLN A 15 4.81 -6.94 6.24
N SER A 16 5.37 -8.10 5.85
CA SER A 16 5.24 -8.60 4.48
C SER A 16 3.80 -8.96 4.13
N LEU A 17 3.03 -9.50 5.09
CA LEU A 17 1.60 -9.78 4.89
C LEU A 17 0.82 -8.48 4.68
N VAL A 18 0.97 -7.49 5.57
CA VAL A 18 0.26 -6.21 5.45
C VAL A 18 0.67 -5.45 4.18
N GLY A 19 1.94 -5.56 3.80
CA GLY A 19 2.44 -5.03 2.55
C GLY A 19 1.72 -5.61 1.33
N GLU A 20 1.57 -6.94 1.27
CA GLU A 20 0.83 -7.56 0.17
C GLU A 20 -0.67 -7.26 0.26
N TYR A 21 -1.25 -7.29 1.47
CA TYR A 21 -2.65 -6.91 1.68
C TYR A 21 -2.94 -5.52 1.11
N THR A 22 -2.17 -4.50 1.50
CA THR A 22 -2.39 -3.12 1.01
C THR A 22 -2.18 -2.97 -0.49
N ARG A 23 -1.22 -3.69 -1.07
CA ARG A 23 -1.01 -3.73 -2.53
C ARG A 23 -2.20 -4.33 -3.26
N SER A 24 -2.59 -5.52 -2.86
CA SER A 24 -3.63 -6.33 -3.49
C SER A 24 -5.01 -5.69 -3.33
N VAL A 25 -5.38 -5.30 -2.10
CA VAL A 25 -6.63 -4.58 -1.83
C VAL A 25 -6.63 -3.21 -2.51
N GLY A 26 -5.50 -2.51 -2.52
CA GLY A 26 -5.39 -1.22 -3.19
C GLY A 26 -5.60 -1.27 -4.69
N LEU A 27 -5.24 -2.36 -5.35
CA LEU A 27 -5.57 -2.59 -6.76
C LEU A 27 -7.03 -3.01 -6.99
N GLY A 28 -7.75 -3.39 -5.93
CA GLY A 28 -9.14 -3.86 -5.97
C GLY A 28 -9.29 -5.34 -6.33
N GLY A 29 -8.19 -6.06 -6.55
CA GLY A 29 -8.21 -7.45 -6.99
C GLY A 29 -6.84 -7.98 -7.39
N VAL A 30 -6.82 -9.23 -7.85
CA VAL A 30 -5.64 -9.92 -8.36
C VAL A 30 -5.96 -10.69 -9.62
N THR A 31 -4.97 -10.87 -10.49
CA THR A 31 -5.06 -11.81 -11.61
C THR A 31 -4.33 -13.10 -11.24
N LEU A 32 -5.04 -14.22 -11.28
CA LEU A 32 -4.51 -15.55 -11.00
C LEU A 32 -4.39 -16.34 -12.30
N GLU A 33 -3.26 -17.00 -12.50
CA GLU A 33 -3.08 -17.92 -13.62
C GLU A 33 -3.38 -19.35 -13.18
N THR A 34 -4.17 -20.08 -13.98
CA THR A 34 -4.62 -21.44 -13.67
C THR A 34 -4.70 -22.31 -14.92
N ARG A 35 -4.60 -23.63 -14.74
CA ARG A 35 -4.80 -24.61 -15.82
C ARG A 35 -6.28 -24.94 -16.07
N ARG A 36 -7.16 -24.57 -15.14
CA ARG A 36 -8.61 -24.85 -15.24
C ARG A 36 -9.38 -23.54 -15.19
N SER A 37 -10.31 -23.39 -16.13
CA SER A 37 -11.30 -22.32 -16.06
C SER A 37 -12.17 -22.48 -14.82
N LEU A 38 -12.58 -21.36 -14.24
CA LEU A 38 -13.57 -21.29 -13.17
C LEU A 38 -14.73 -20.41 -13.63
N PRO A 39 -15.99 -20.74 -13.27
CA PRO A 39 -17.12 -19.89 -13.60
C PRO A 39 -16.99 -18.48 -13.01
N LEU A 40 -17.52 -17.48 -13.72
CA LEU A 40 -17.76 -16.15 -13.14
C LEU A 40 -18.62 -16.28 -11.87
N GLY A 41 -18.36 -15.43 -10.88
CA GLY A 41 -19.02 -15.48 -9.57
C GLY A 41 -18.45 -16.55 -8.62
N THR A 42 -17.47 -17.36 -9.05
CA THR A 42 -16.77 -18.28 -8.15
C THR A 42 -16.16 -17.49 -7.00
N ARG A 43 -16.47 -17.89 -5.77
CA ARG A 43 -16.00 -17.22 -4.57
C ARG A 43 -14.67 -17.79 -4.12
N PHE A 44 -13.76 -16.90 -3.76
CA PHE A 44 -12.46 -17.21 -3.19
C PHE A 44 -12.40 -16.76 -1.73
N THR A 45 -11.77 -17.57 -0.89
CA THR A 45 -11.28 -17.16 0.43
C THR A 45 -9.76 -17.25 0.41
N PHE A 46 -9.08 -16.10 0.46
CA PHE A 46 -7.64 -16.02 0.60
C PHE A 46 -7.29 -15.96 2.08
N GLU A 47 -6.63 -16.98 2.59
CA GLU A 47 -6.13 -17.06 3.97
C GLU A 47 -4.67 -16.60 3.98
N LEU A 48 -4.43 -15.37 4.42
CA LEU A 48 -3.10 -14.79 4.54
C LEU A 48 -2.54 -15.12 5.93
N HIS A 49 -1.52 -15.97 6.00
CA HIS A 49 -0.85 -16.36 7.23
C HIS A 49 0.46 -15.59 7.41
N ALA A 50 0.73 -15.09 8.62
CA ALA A 50 2.01 -14.52 8.99
C ALA A 50 2.66 -15.31 10.13
N GLY A 51 3.99 -15.39 10.12
CA GLY A 51 4.75 -16.01 11.20
C GLY A 51 4.44 -15.40 12.57
N GLY A 52 4.19 -16.25 13.57
CA GLY A 52 3.87 -15.82 14.93
C GLY A 52 2.42 -15.35 15.14
N MET A 53 1.55 -15.44 14.13
CA MET A 53 0.14 -15.08 14.25
C MET A 53 -0.75 -16.34 14.26
N PRO A 54 -1.65 -16.50 15.24
CA PRO A 54 -2.43 -17.73 15.40
C PRO A 54 -3.58 -17.87 14.40
N ARG A 55 -4.10 -16.75 13.88
CA ARG A 55 -5.21 -16.72 12.91
C ARG A 55 -4.77 -16.03 11.61
N PRO A 56 -5.20 -16.53 10.43
CA PRO A 56 -4.97 -15.84 9.17
C PRO A 56 -5.86 -14.60 9.04
N VAL A 57 -5.42 -13.64 8.23
CA VAL A 57 -6.30 -12.61 7.68
C VAL A 57 -7.02 -13.19 6.48
N GLU A 58 -8.35 -13.16 6.51
CA GLU A 58 -9.17 -13.61 5.41
C GLU A 58 -9.51 -12.45 4.48
N VAL A 59 -9.27 -12.65 3.18
CA VAL A 59 -9.74 -11.74 2.13
C VAL A 59 -10.68 -12.52 1.23
N LEU A 60 -11.92 -12.03 1.11
CA LEU A 60 -12.89 -12.63 0.21
C LEU A 60 -12.65 -12.11 -1.21
N GLY A 61 -12.93 -12.95 -2.21
CA GLY A 61 -12.83 -12.56 -3.60
C GLY A 61 -13.89 -13.21 -4.46
N GLU A 62 -14.14 -12.63 -5.62
CA GLU A 62 -15.07 -13.13 -6.62
C GLU A 62 -14.44 -13.08 -8.00
N VAL A 63 -14.52 -14.18 -8.76
CA VAL A 63 -14.08 -14.19 -10.16
C VAL A 63 -15.00 -13.30 -10.99
N VAL A 64 -14.46 -12.22 -11.54
CA VAL A 64 -15.18 -11.25 -12.37
C VAL A 64 -14.78 -11.29 -13.83
N GLN A 65 -13.66 -11.93 -14.16
CA GLN A 65 -13.21 -12.11 -15.53
C GLN A 65 -12.43 -13.41 -15.69
N VAL A 66 -12.56 -14.03 -16.86
CA VAL A 66 -11.80 -15.21 -17.28
C VAL A 66 -11.30 -14.98 -18.70
N ILE A 67 -9.99 -15.01 -18.90
CA ILE A 67 -9.36 -14.87 -20.21
C ILE A 67 -8.60 -16.17 -20.52
N PRO A 68 -8.96 -16.92 -21.58
CA PRO A 68 -8.17 -18.05 -22.02
C PRO A 68 -6.84 -17.57 -22.65
N GLN A 69 -5.76 -18.28 -22.34
CA GLN A 69 -4.46 -18.14 -23.01
C GLN A 69 -4.16 -19.44 -23.76
N GLU A 70 -4.52 -19.46 -25.04
CA GLU A 70 -4.47 -20.66 -25.89
C GLU A 70 -3.06 -21.20 -26.04
N GLU A 71 -2.09 -20.32 -26.29
CA GLU A 71 -0.67 -20.66 -26.46
C GLU A 71 -0.09 -21.35 -25.21
N ALA A 72 -0.42 -20.83 -24.03
CA ALA A 72 0.05 -21.37 -22.75
C ALA A 72 -0.82 -22.53 -22.23
N ARG A 73 -1.98 -22.80 -22.86
CA ARG A 73 -3.04 -23.69 -22.39
C ARG A 73 -3.44 -23.40 -20.92
N ARG A 74 -3.60 -22.11 -20.60
CA ARG A 74 -3.95 -21.61 -19.26
C ARG A 74 -5.11 -20.61 -19.34
N PHE A 75 -5.59 -20.19 -18.17
CA PHE A 75 -6.59 -19.14 -18.01
C PHE A 75 -6.05 -18.10 -17.03
N LEU A 76 -6.33 -16.83 -17.32
CA LEU A 76 -6.16 -15.73 -16.38
C LEU A 76 -7.53 -15.42 -15.76
N LEU A 77 -7.60 -15.51 -14.44
CA LEU A 77 -8.78 -15.19 -13.65
C LEU A 77 -8.57 -13.84 -12.97
N THR A 78 -9.40 -12.85 -13.24
CA THR A 78 -9.42 -11.63 -12.43
C THR A 78 -10.37 -11.85 -11.26
N VAL A 79 -9.83 -11.81 -10.05
CA VAL A 79 -10.57 -11.93 -8.79
C VAL A 79 -10.65 -10.56 -8.16
N ARG A 80 -11.86 -10.00 -8.07
CA ARG A 80 -12.12 -8.76 -7.35
C ARG A 80 -12.19 -9.05 -5.86
N TYR A 81 -11.50 -8.27 -5.04
CA TYR A 81 -11.57 -8.43 -3.59
C TYR A 81 -12.85 -7.83 -3.02
N GLY A 82 -13.41 -8.53 -2.04
CA GLY A 82 -14.48 -8.06 -1.18
C GLY A 82 -13.94 -7.69 0.20
N VAL A 83 -14.80 -7.08 1.00
CA VAL A 83 -14.52 -6.75 2.39
C VAL A 83 -14.87 -7.96 3.26
N SER A 84 -13.96 -8.36 4.15
CA SER A 84 -14.29 -9.30 5.24
C SER A 84 -15.00 -8.53 6.35
N GLU A 85 -16.09 -9.08 6.90
CA GLU A 85 -16.79 -8.51 8.05
C GLU A 85 -15.96 -8.66 9.34
N ASP A 86 -15.20 -9.75 9.49
CA ASP A 86 -14.27 -9.95 10.61
C ASP A 86 -12.92 -9.32 10.30
N ARG A 87 -12.57 -8.29 11.08
CA ARG A 87 -11.28 -7.59 11.03
C ARG A 87 -10.32 -7.93 12.17
N SER A 88 -10.75 -8.76 13.12
CA SER A 88 -9.98 -9.04 14.35
C SER A 88 -8.58 -9.57 14.06
N ALA A 89 -8.43 -10.45 13.06
CA ALA A 89 -7.13 -10.97 12.66
C ALA A 89 -6.22 -9.89 12.04
N LEU A 90 -6.80 -8.99 11.23
CA LEU A 90 -6.05 -7.88 10.63
C LEU A 90 -5.57 -6.92 11.71
N ASP A 91 -6.47 -6.52 12.61
CA ASP A 91 -6.16 -5.59 13.69
C ASP A 91 -5.09 -6.18 14.64
N ALA A 92 -5.14 -7.49 14.93
CA ALA A 92 -4.10 -8.18 15.70
C ALA A 92 -2.73 -8.15 15.01
N ILE A 93 -2.69 -8.29 13.67
CA ILE A 93 -1.44 -8.16 12.89
C ILE A 93 -0.91 -6.73 12.96
N LEU A 94 -1.77 -5.72 12.79
CA LEU A 94 -1.38 -4.32 12.88
C LEU A 94 -0.80 -3.98 14.25
N GLN A 95 -1.46 -4.41 15.32
CA GLN A 95 -0.95 -4.26 16.69
C GLN A 95 0.41 -4.92 16.86
N ARG A 96 0.60 -6.14 16.33
CA ARG A 96 1.90 -6.82 16.39
C ARG A 96 3.01 -6.03 15.68
N ILE A 97 2.71 -5.43 14.53
CA ILE A 97 3.66 -4.56 13.80
C ILE A 97 4.04 -3.36 14.67
N TYR A 98 3.05 -2.67 15.23
CA TYR A 98 3.30 -1.45 16.01
C TYR A 98 4.05 -1.72 17.30
N SER A 99 3.65 -2.71 18.09
CA SER A 99 4.37 -3.07 19.32
C SER A 99 5.80 -3.49 19.04
N SER A 100 6.06 -4.19 17.92
CA SER A 100 7.42 -4.57 17.54
C SER A 100 8.29 -3.35 17.19
N ASP A 101 7.74 -2.36 16.50
CA ASP A 101 8.45 -1.13 16.15
C ASP A 101 8.73 -0.27 17.40
N GLU A 102 7.78 -0.21 18.35
CA GLU A 102 7.93 0.49 19.63
C GLU A 102 9.01 -0.16 20.51
N GLN A 103 9.00 -1.49 20.64
CA GLN A 103 10.00 -2.23 21.41
C GLN A 103 11.41 -2.05 20.87
N ALA A 104 11.57 -1.89 19.55
CA ALA A 104 12.87 -1.64 18.95
C ALA A 104 13.43 -0.25 19.31
N GLY A 105 12.58 0.72 19.67
CA GLY A 105 12.98 2.06 20.11
C GLY A 105 13.68 2.93 19.03
N LEU A 106 13.79 2.44 17.79
CA LEU A 106 14.51 3.11 16.71
C LEU A 106 13.72 4.27 16.08
N ARG A 107 12.41 4.36 16.35
CA ARG A 107 11.51 5.32 15.70
C ARG A 107 10.56 5.93 16.71
N ARG A 108 10.26 7.21 16.52
CA ARG A 108 9.25 7.93 17.30
C ARG A 108 7.82 7.45 17.01
N PHE A 109 7.54 7.07 15.76
CA PHE A 109 6.23 6.61 15.33
C PHE A 109 6.37 5.29 14.58
N PRO A 110 5.60 4.24 14.96
CA PRO A 110 5.52 3.00 14.20
C PRO A 110 5.00 3.24 12.79
N ARG A 111 5.45 2.39 11.86
CA ARG A 111 5.09 2.51 10.43
C ARG A 111 4.20 1.36 9.99
N LEU A 112 3.14 1.72 9.27
CA LEU A 112 2.31 0.80 8.50
C LEU A 112 2.94 0.58 7.12
N PRO A 113 3.21 -0.67 6.70
CA PRO A 113 3.47 -0.97 5.30
C PRO A 113 2.23 -0.62 4.46
N LEU A 114 2.39 0.31 3.52
CA LEU A 114 1.32 0.80 2.65
C LEU A 114 1.87 0.88 1.23
N TYR A 115 1.39 0.01 0.34
CA TYR A 115 1.77 0.03 -1.07
C TYR A 115 0.75 0.82 -1.89
N LEU A 116 1.10 2.06 -2.20
CA LEU A 116 0.24 3.00 -2.91
C LEU A 116 1.01 3.67 -4.04
N ARG A 117 0.50 3.58 -5.26
CA ARG A 117 1.07 4.29 -6.40
C ARG A 117 0.73 5.77 -6.30
N ALA A 118 1.74 6.61 -6.44
CA ALA A 118 1.60 8.05 -6.49
C ALA A 118 2.20 8.62 -7.78
N ILE A 119 1.61 9.72 -8.27
CA ILE A 119 2.07 10.44 -9.47
C ILE A 119 2.16 11.94 -9.17
N GLU A 120 3.06 12.62 -9.87
CA GLU A 120 3.07 14.09 -9.90
C GLU A 120 2.22 14.58 -11.08
N ALA A 121 1.76 15.83 -11.04
CA ALA A 121 0.98 16.41 -12.14
C ALA A 121 1.84 16.68 -13.39
N ALA A 122 3.16 16.84 -13.22
CA ALA A 122 4.08 17.09 -14.31
C ALA A 122 4.15 15.89 -15.28
N PRO A 123 3.90 16.06 -16.60
CA PRO A 123 3.73 14.96 -17.57
C PRO A 123 4.90 14.00 -17.77
N LEU A 124 6.10 14.33 -17.31
CA LEU A 124 7.32 13.53 -17.46
C LEU A 124 7.89 13.05 -16.12
N SER A 125 7.18 13.30 -15.03
CA SER A 125 7.63 12.86 -13.73
C SER A 125 7.48 11.35 -13.59
N PRO A 126 8.47 10.69 -12.96
CA PRO A 126 8.37 9.26 -12.73
C PRO A 126 7.21 8.97 -11.78
N ALA A 127 6.70 7.74 -11.84
CA ALA A 127 5.80 7.26 -10.82
C ALA A 127 6.54 7.00 -9.51
N PHE A 128 5.82 7.12 -8.41
CA PHE A 128 6.30 6.85 -7.07
C PHE A 128 5.49 5.72 -6.45
N VAL A 129 6.07 5.02 -5.49
CA VAL A 129 5.39 4.04 -4.67
C VAL A 129 5.60 4.41 -3.21
N VAL A 130 4.54 4.81 -2.53
CA VAL A 130 4.52 4.80 -1.06
C VAL A 130 4.72 3.36 -0.64
N ARG A 131 5.61 3.14 0.33
CA ARG A 131 5.92 1.81 0.87
C ARG A 131 5.49 1.67 2.31
N ASP A 132 5.62 2.77 3.04
CA ASP A 132 5.33 2.84 4.47
C ASP A 132 4.86 4.23 4.84
N ILE A 133 3.96 4.31 5.82
CA ILE A 133 3.43 5.56 6.36
C ILE A 133 3.30 5.45 7.88
N SER A 134 3.43 6.57 8.58
CA SER A 134 3.27 6.70 10.03
C SER A 134 2.56 8.01 10.35
N ARG A 135 2.29 8.25 11.63
CA ARG A 135 1.83 9.56 12.11
C ARG A 135 2.80 10.71 11.80
N GLY A 136 4.09 10.42 11.70
CA GLY A 136 5.13 11.44 11.55
C GLY A 136 5.68 11.60 10.13
N GLY A 137 5.27 10.78 9.18
CA GLY A 137 5.83 10.85 7.82
C GLY A 137 5.58 9.61 6.98
N VAL A 138 6.11 9.65 5.76
CA VAL A 138 5.91 8.65 4.70
C VAL A 138 7.23 8.31 4.01
N GLY A 139 7.42 7.05 3.66
CA GLY A 139 8.54 6.54 2.86
C GLY A 139 8.11 6.17 1.45
N LEU A 140 8.82 6.68 0.44
CA LEU A 140 8.55 6.45 -0.97
C LEU A 140 9.77 5.88 -1.70
N GLU A 141 9.50 5.02 -2.68
CA GLU A 141 10.44 4.60 -3.72
C GLU A 141 10.04 5.26 -5.06
N VAL A 142 11.02 5.56 -5.90
CA VAL A 142 10.84 6.15 -7.23
C VAL A 142 10.97 5.05 -8.28
N GLN A 143 10.02 4.98 -9.21
CA GLN A 143 10.07 4.10 -10.37
C GLN A 143 10.93 4.72 -11.49
N ALA A 144 12.20 5.00 -11.17
CA ALA A 144 13.19 5.56 -12.06
C ALA A 144 14.60 5.15 -11.60
N PRO A 145 15.61 5.19 -12.49
CA PRO A 145 16.99 4.85 -12.11
C PRO A 145 17.63 5.85 -11.15
N ALA A 146 17.08 7.06 -11.01
CA ALA A 146 17.58 8.11 -10.13
C ALA A 146 16.43 8.92 -9.50
N LEU A 147 16.73 9.62 -8.40
CA LEU A 147 15.80 10.58 -7.80
C LEU A 147 15.55 11.77 -8.75
N PRO A 148 14.30 12.27 -8.83
CA PRO A 148 14.02 13.51 -9.55
C PRO A 148 14.78 14.68 -8.93
N ARG A 149 15.24 15.62 -9.75
CA ARG A 149 16.08 16.76 -9.30
C ARG A 149 15.42 17.63 -8.23
N GLN A 150 14.09 17.73 -8.22
CA GLN A 150 13.37 18.48 -7.18
C GLN A 150 13.33 17.78 -5.81
N VAL A 151 13.57 16.47 -5.74
CA VAL A 151 13.51 15.70 -4.50
C VAL A 151 14.85 15.81 -3.76
N LYS A 152 14.94 16.80 -2.86
CA LYS A 152 16.10 17.07 -2.00
C LYS A 152 15.64 17.24 -0.57
N VAL A 153 16.52 16.97 0.39
CA VAL A 153 16.22 17.22 1.81
C VAL A 153 15.84 18.70 2.02
N GLY A 154 14.80 18.94 2.80
CA GLY A 154 14.20 20.25 3.04
C GLY A 154 13.22 20.71 1.95
N THR A 155 13.07 20.00 0.83
CA THR A 155 12.07 20.35 -0.17
C THR A 155 10.66 20.17 0.41
N PRO A 156 9.78 21.18 0.35
CA PRO A 156 8.37 21.04 0.71
C PRO A 156 7.72 19.88 -0.05
N PHE A 157 6.90 19.11 0.65
CA PHE A 157 6.27 17.89 0.15
C PHE A 157 4.78 17.88 0.47
N LEU A 158 3.98 17.39 -0.46
CA LEU A 158 2.55 17.14 -0.25
C LEU A 158 2.20 15.75 -0.81
N LEU A 159 1.58 14.92 0.01
CA LEU A 159 0.89 13.70 -0.41
C LEU A 159 -0.62 13.93 -0.34
N GLU A 160 -1.30 13.71 -1.44
CA GLU A 160 -2.76 13.77 -1.55
C GLU A 160 -3.33 12.40 -1.87
N MET A 161 -4.43 12.07 -1.20
CA MET A 161 -5.20 10.86 -1.44
C MET A 161 -6.68 11.21 -1.43
N ASP A 162 -7.42 10.78 -2.46
CA ASP A 162 -8.86 11.01 -2.50
C ASP A 162 -9.58 9.98 -1.63
N PHE A 163 -10.42 10.46 -0.71
CA PHE A 163 -11.35 9.62 0.06
C PHE A 163 -12.79 10.02 -0.26
N ARG A 164 -13.74 9.14 0.08
CA ARG A 164 -15.17 9.41 -0.09
C ARG A 164 -15.62 10.68 0.65
N GLU A 165 -15.00 10.96 1.78
CA GLU A 165 -15.29 12.12 2.63
C GLU A 165 -14.48 13.37 2.24
N GLY A 166 -13.80 13.36 1.08
CA GLY A 166 -12.93 14.43 0.62
C GLY A 166 -11.44 14.06 0.65
N PRO A 167 -10.57 14.90 0.07
CA PRO A 167 -9.15 14.62 -0.05
C PRO A 167 -8.46 14.66 1.32
N MET A 168 -7.56 13.70 1.55
CA MET A 168 -6.60 13.73 2.64
C MET A 168 -5.29 14.34 2.14
N MET A 169 -4.84 15.39 2.82
CA MET A 169 -3.67 16.18 2.44
C MET A 169 -2.62 16.14 3.55
N LEU A 170 -1.51 15.46 3.28
CA LEU A 170 -0.41 15.26 4.23
C LEU A 170 0.80 16.07 3.77
N HIS A 171 0.91 17.27 4.30
CA HIS A 171 1.98 18.22 3.97
C HIS A 171 3.18 18.06 4.90
N GLY A 172 4.36 18.45 4.41
CA GLY A 172 5.60 18.21 5.10
C GLY A 172 6.84 18.62 4.32
N GLU A 173 7.95 17.97 4.61
CA GLU A 173 9.23 18.20 3.94
C GLU A 173 9.98 16.88 3.74
N VAL A 174 10.79 16.81 2.68
CA VAL A 174 11.68 15.67 2.47
C VAL A 174 12.75 15.66 3.57
N ALA A 175 12.82 14.58 4.33
CA ALA A 175 13.72 14.44 5.49
C ALA A 175 15.00 13.65 5.16
N TRP A 176 14.94 12.71 4.22
CA TRP A 176 16.11 11.96 3.76
C TRP A 176 15.92 11.47 2.32
N THR A 177 17.03 11.21 1.64
CA THR A 177 17.07 10.61 0.30
C THR A 177 18.04 9.43 0.28
N SER A 178 17.80 8.46 -0.57
CA SER A 178 18.67 7.30 -0.76
C SER A 178 18.69 6.90 -2.23
N SER A 179 19.90 6.75 -2.77
CA SER A 179 20.16 6.19 -4.09
C SER A 179 21.16 5.03 -3.98
N VAL A 180 21.23 4.40 -2.80
CA VAL A 180 22.21 3.34 -2.52
C VAL A 180 21.60 1.97 -2.88
N PRO A 181 22.35 1.06 -3.53
CA PRO A 181 21.87 -0.28 -3.85
C PRO A 181 21.46 -1.03 -2.57
N ARG A 182 20.34 -1.79 -2.61
CA ARG A 182 20.07 -2.74 -1.53
C ARG A 182 21.12 -3.83 -1.57
N LYS A 183 21.73 -4.14 -0.40
CA LYS A 183 22.83 -5.11 -0.23
C LYS A 183 22.58 -6.50 -0.85
N SER A 184 21.33 -6.87 -1.16
CA SER A 184 20.98 -8.22 -1.64
C SER A 184 20.58 -8.33 -3.11
N THR A 185 20.39 -7.23 -3.85
CA THR A 185 19.82 -7.29 -5.22
C THR A 185 20.65 -6.62 -6.29
N GLY A 186 21.69 -5.84 -5.94
CA GLY A 186 22.51 -5.08 -6.90
C GLY A 186 21.77 -3.94 -7.61
N THR A 187 20.44 -3.95 -7.61
CA THR A 187 19.57 -2.90 -8.12
C THR A 187 19.38 -1.78 -7.08
N VAL A 188 19.63 -0.55 -7.51
CA VAL A 188 19.27 0.66 -6.77
C VAL A 188 17.79 0.93 -7.01
N THR A 189 16.99 0.99 -5.95
CA THR A 189 15.67 1.61 -6.01
C THR A 189 15.77 2.93 -5.26
N PRO A 190 15.92 4.07 -5.98
CA PRO A 190 16.02 5.35 -5.34
C PRO A 190 14.75 5.62 -4.53
N GLY A 191 14.90 6.23 -3.36
CA GLY A 191 13.80 6.52 -2.46
C GLY A 191 14.09 7.71 -1.59
N PHE A 192 13.04 8.18 -0.92
CA PHE A 192 13.12 9.27 0.02
C PHE A 192 12.06 9.08 1.10
N GLY A 193 12.23 9.78 2.21
CA GLY A 193 11.19 9.91 3.21
C GLY A 193 10.87 11.36 3.45
N ALA A 194 9.60 11.65 3.67
CA ALA A 194 9.12 12.96 4.05
C ALA A 194 8.53 12.91 5.47
N THR A 195 8.85 13.91 6.29
CA THR A 195 8.21 14.14 7.58
C THR A 195 6.94 14.95 7.37
N PHE A 196 5.90 14.66 8.14
CA PHE A 196 4.70 15.49 8.15
C PHE A 196 4.89 16.69 9.07
N GLY A 197 4.41 17.85 8.61
CA GLY A 197 4.32 19.04 9.44
C GLY A 197 3.19 18.95 10.45
N ARG A 198 2.79 20.10 11.00
CA ARG A 198 1.62 20.15 11.91
C ARG A 198 0.33 20.00 11.10
N LEU A 199 -0.21 18.78 11.09
CA LEU A 199 -1.50 18.48 10.47
C LEU A 199 -2.67 19.04 11.29
N ARG A 200 -3.72 19.50 10.62
CA ARG A 200 -5.00 19.86 11.25
C ARG A 200 -5.62 18.62 11.93
N PRO A 201 -6.39 18.76 13.03
CA PRO A 201 -6.98 17.62 13.75
C PRO A 201 -7.78 16.66 12.85
N GLU A 202 -8.55 17.21 11.91
CA GLU A 202 -9.30 16.39 10.94
C GLU A 202 -8.38 15.51 10.08
N MET A 203 -7.26 16.06 9.59
CA MET A 203 -6.29 15.28 8.79
C MET A 203 -5.57 14.24 9.64
N GLN A 204 -5.32 14.52 10.92
CA GLN A 204 -4.76 13.53 11.86
C GLN A 204 -5.72 12.36 12.06
N GLN A 205 -7.01 12.64 12.24
CA GLN A 205 -8.04 11.61 12.38
C GLN A 205 -8.15 10.75 11.12
N ARG A 206 -8.10 11.36 9.93
CA ARG A 206 -8.08 10.62 8.65
C ARG A 206 -6.83 9.75 8.51
N LEU A 207 -5.67 10.27 8.89
CA LEU A 207 -4.42 9.52 8.91
C LEU A 207 -4.50 8.33 9.88
N ASP A 208 -5.07 8.49 11.06
CA ASP A 208 -5.30 7.38 12.00
C ASP A 208 -6.26 6.32 11.44
N GLY A 209 -7.30 6.75 10.71
CA GLY A 209 -8.19 5.85 9.97
C GLY A 209 -7.45 5.05 8.89
N LEU A 210 -6.50 5.66 8.18
CA LEU A 210 -5.65 4.97 7.22
C LEU A 210 -4.66 4.02 7.90
N LEU A 211 -4.03 4.45 9.00
CA LEU A 211 -3.04 3.64 9.75
C LEU A 211 -3.69 2.37 10.33
N SER A 212 -4.92 2.48 10.81
CA SER A 212 -5.70 1.32 11.24
C SER A 212 -6.34 0.53 10.09
N LEU A 213 -6.10 0.92 8.83
CA LEU A 213 -6.76 0.39 7.62
C LEU A 213 -8.31 0.38 7.72
N ALA A 214 -8.87 1.25 8.55
CA ALA A 214 -10.31 1.37 8.74
C ALA A 214 -10.98 2.29 7.72
N THR A 215 -10.25 3.30 7.28
CA THR A 215 -10.69 4.21 6.23
C THR A 215 -9.69 4.10 5.09
N LEU A 216 -10.18 3.65 3.93
CA LEU A 216 -9.36 3.35 2.76
C LEU A 216 -9.85 4.18 1.56
N PRO A 217 -8.94 4.65 0.68
CA PRO A 217 -9.35 5.35 -0.53
C PRO A 217 -10.14 4.39 -1.46
N PRO A 218 -10.94 4.92 -2.41
CA PRO A 218 -11.63 4.08 -3.37
C PRO A 218 -10.62 3.34 -4.27
N VAL A 219 -10.95 2.11 -4.64
CA VAL A 219 -10.11 1.32 -5.55
C VAL A 219 -10.24 1.81 -7.00
N PRO A 220 -9.15 1.81 -7.79
CA PRO A 220 -7.78 1.54 -7.37
C PRO A 220 -7.22 2.72 -6.55
N TRP A 221 -6.52 2.41 -5.47
CA TRP A 221 -5.89 3.43 -4.62
C TRP A 221 -4.84 4.18 -5.42
N LYS A 222 -4.96 5.51 -5.39
CA LYS A 222 -4.04 6.42 -6.05
C LYS A 222 -3.73 7.58 -5.12
N ALA A 223 -2.51 8.08 -5.24
CA ALA A 223 -2.09 9.31 -4.62
C ALA A 223 -1.53 10.27 -5.64
N ARG A 224 -1.51 11.54 -5.25
CA ARG A 224 -0.73 12.58 -5.91
C ARG A 224 0.40 13.02 -4.99
N VAL A 225 1.57 13.25 -5.55
CA VAL A 225 2.68 13.90 -4.86
C VAL A 225 3.02 15.21 -5.54
N SER A 226 3.39 16.21 -4.75
CA SER A 226 3.96 17.47 -5.24
C SER A 226 5.15 17.87 -4.39
N PHE A 227 6.04 18.65 -4.99
CA PHE A 227 7.26 19.13 -4.35
C PHE A 227 7.42 20.65 -4.52
N GLY A 228 8.20 21.27 -3.62
CA GLY A 228 8.57 22.67 -3.73
C GLY A 228 7.37 23.62 -3.74
N MET A 229 7.41 24.62 -4.62
CA MET A 229 6.35 25.63 -4.69
C MET A 229 5.00 25.06 -5.12
N GLU A 230 4.95 23.99 -5.91
CA GLU A 230 3.69 23.33 -6.25
C GLU A 230 3.05 22.69 -5.02
N ALA A 231 3.85 22.07 -4.15
CA ALA A 231 3.36 21.56 -2.88
C ALA A 231 2.80 22.71 -2.03
N VAL A 232 3.59 23.77 -1.84
CA VAL A 232 3.22 24.94 -1.00
C VAL A 232 1.94 25.60 -1.50
N ALA A 233 1.81 25.84 -2.81
CA ALA A 233 0.63 26.49 -3.41
C ALA A 233 -0.67 25.69 -3.20
N ARG A 234 -0.55 24.40 -2.87
CA ARG A 234 -1.66 23.50 -2.63
C ARG A 234 -1.81 23.10 -1.17
N MET A 235 -0.93 23.53 -0.26
CA MET A 235 -1.12 23.25 1.16
C MET A 235 -2.40 23.97 1.66
N PRO A 236 -3.19 23.32 2.54
CA PRO A 236 -4.42 23.89 3.07
C PRO A 236 -4.18 24.98 4.11
#